data_AF-A0A259KR00-F1
#
_entry.id   AF-A0A259KR00-F1
#
_cell.length_a   1.000
_cell.length_b   1.000
_cell.length_c   1.000
_cell.angle_alpha   90.00
_cell.angle_beta   90.00
_cell.angle_gamma   90.00
#
_symmetry.space_group_name_H-M   'P 1'
#
loop_
_entity.id
_entity.type
_entity.pdbx_description
1 polymer ?
#
loop_
_entity_poly.entity_id
_entity_poly.type
_entity_poly.pdbx_seq_one_letter_code
_entity_poly.pdbx_strand_id
1 'polypeptide(L)'
;MNGETYAALSQPGVGLFTMILIGLIAGWIAERITASDHGLLTNLVFGLIGAFVGGKLAEWADVPVYGFFRTLIAAVVGAIIVLWVWRRIRAR
;
A
#
# COMPACT_ATOMS: atom_id res chain seq x y z
N MET A 1 10.07 21.68 5.49
CA MET A 1 10.36 20.94 6.74
C MET A 1 10.29 19.46 6.38
N ASN A 2 11.46 18.86 6.14
CA ASN A 2 11.60 17.63 5.33
C ASN A 2 12.19 16.51 6.20
N GLY A 3 11.61 16.22 7.37
CA GLY A 3 12.20 15.33 8.37
C GLY A 3 11.31 14.21 8.92
N GLU A 4 9.99 14.27 8.71
CA GLU A 4 9.07 13.37 9.42
C GLU A 4 8.63 12.17 8.59
N THR A 5 8.65 12.28 7.25
CA THR A 5 8.24 11.18 6.35
C THR A 5 9.25 10.02 6.37
N TYR A 6 10.48 10.28 6.81
CA TYR A 6 11.53 9.26 6.96
C TYR A 6 11.76 8.83 8.40
N ALA A 7 11.16 9.45 9.42
CA ALA A 7 11.45 9.12 10.82
C ALA A 7 11.18 7.65 11.18
N ALA A 8 10.21 7.01 10.49
CA ALA A 8 9.97 5.58 10.61
C ALA A 8 11.05 4.72 9.92
N LEU A 9 11.63 5.20 8.81
CA LEU A 9 12.72 4.54 8.07
C LEU A 9 14.11 4.82 8.69
N SER A 10 14.25 5.90 9.48
CA SER A 10 15.46 6.28 10.20
C SER A 10 15.75 5.41 11.42
N GLN A 11 14.77 4.62 11.88
CA GLN A 11 14.94 3.66 12.96
C GLN A 11 14.97 2.24 12.38
N PRO A 12 16.17 1.63 12.24
CA PRO A 12 16.31 0.26 11.74
C PRO A 12 15.45 -0.67 12.60
N GLY A 13 14.35 -1.18 12.04
CA GLY A 13 13.39 -2.08 12.70
C GLY A 13 11.94 -1.57 12.68
N VAL A 14 11.70 -0.29 13.02
CA VAL A 14 10.33 0.26 13.09
C VAL A 14 9.75 0.43 11.69
N GLY A 15 10.55 0.92 10.73
CA GLY A 15 10.09 1.15 9.36
C GLY A 15 9.68 -0.12 8.62
N LEU A 16 10.45 -1.20 8.78
CA LEU A 16 10.14 -2.51 8.18
C LEU A 16 8.85 -3.09 8.77
N PHE A 17 8.70 -3.06 10.10
CA PHE A 17 7.49 -3.54 10.75
C PHE A 17 6.25 -2.74 10.33
N THR A 18 6.34 -1.41 10.33
CA THR A 18 5.25 -0.54 9.88
C THR A 18 4.92 -0.74 8.41
N MET A 19 5.92 -0.94 7.54
CA MET A 19 5.70 -1.23 6.12
C MET A 19 4.94 -2.55 5.93
N ILE A 20 5.35 -3.61 6.62
CA ILE A 20 4.66 -4.91 6.57
C ILE A 20 3.24 -4.79 7.11
N LEU A 21 3.05 -4.08 8.22
CA LEU A 21 1.74 -3.85 8.83
C LEU A 21 0.80 -3.08 7.88
N ILE A 22 1.27 -1.98 7.30
CA ILE A 22 0.51 -1.18 6.33
C ILE A 22 0.19 -2.03 5.10
N GLY A 23 1.18 -2.76 4.56
CA GLY A 23 0.99 -3.62 3.40
C GLY A 23 -0.07 -4.71 3.66
N LEU A 24 0.00 -5.38 4.81
CA LEU A 24 -0.95 -6.44 5.15
C LEU A 24 -2.38 -5.89 5.28
N ILE A 25 -2.56 -4.78 6.00
CA ILE A 25 -3.87 -4.13 6.16
C ILE A 25 -4.39 -3.63 4.80
N ALA A 26 -3.54 -2.96 4.01
CA ALA A 26 -3.93 -2.41 2.72
C ALA A 26 -4.34 -3.50 1.72
N GLY A 27 -3.53 -4.56 1.62
CA GLY A 27 -3.81 -5.68 0.74
C GLY A 27 -5.08 -6.43 1.13
N TRP A 28 -5.31 -6.65 2.42
CA TRP A 28 -6.54 -7.26 2.91
C TRP A 28 -7.78 -6.41 2.66
N ILE A 29 -7.70 -5.08 2.86
CA ILE A 29 -8.80 -4.17 2.53
C ILE A 29 -9.09 -4.22 1.02
N ALA A 30 -8.04 -4.14 0.20
CA ALA A 30 -8.18 -4.16 -1.25
C ALA A 30 -8.79 -5.49 -1.75
N GLU A 31 -8.36 -6.62 -1.20
CA GLU A 31 -8.92 -7.95 -1.48
C GLU A 31 -10.42 -8.01 -1.20
N ARG A 32 -10.86 -7.51 -0.04
CA ARG A 32 -12.28 -7.46 0.34
C ARG A 32 -13.09 -6.60 -0.61
N ILE A 33 -12.56 -5.45 -1.00
CA ILE A 33 -13.20 -4.55 -1.97
C ILE A 33 -13.29 -5.20 -3.35
N THR A 34 -12.26 -5.94 -3.77
CA THR A 34 -12.25 -6.61 -5.06
C THR A 34 -12.96 -7.97 -5.03
N ALA A 35 -13.59 -8.37 -3.92
CA ALA A 35 -14.23 -9.68 -3.74
C ALA A 35 -13.32 -10.82 -4.22
N SER A 36 -12.05 -10.75 -3.86
CA SER A 36 -11.02 -11.75 -4.19
C SER A 36 -10.79 -12.64 -2.97
N ASP A 37 -10.21 -13.82 -3.19
CA ASP A 37 -9.89 -14.77 -2.12
C ASP A 37 -8.42 -15.20 -2.28
N HIS A 38 -7.56 -14.58 -1.48
CA HIS A 38 -6.12 -14.74 -1.49
C HIS A 38 -5.58 -14.89 -0.06
N GLY A 39 -4.45 -15.58 0.07
CA GLY A 39 -3.77 -15.71 1.37
C GLY A 39 -3.07 -14.44 1.83
N LEU A 40 -2.69 -14.42 3.11
CA LEU A 40 -1.96 -13.32 3.76
C LEU A 40 -0.70 -12.88 2.99
N LEU A 41 0.05 -13.83 2.41
CA LEU A 41 1.25 -13.53 1.64
C LEU A 41 0.94 -12.72 0.38
N THR A 42 -0.11 -13.10 -0.34
CA THR A 42 -0.55 -12.41 -1.56
C THR A 42 -1.05 -11.01 -1.23
N ASN A 43 -1.80 -10.86 -0.14
CA ASN A 43 -2.24 -9.55 0.35
C ASN A 43 -1.06 -8.66 0.73
N LEU A 44 -0.07 -9.21 1.44
CA LEU A 44 1.14 -8.46 1.77
C LEU A 44 1.86 -7.98 0.50
N VAL A 45 2.05 -8.85 -0.50
CA VAL A 45 2.69 -8.48 -1.77
C VAL A 45 1.92 -7.37 -2.48
N PHE A 46 0.61 -7.52 -2.65
CA PHE A 46 -0.21 -6.50 -3.31
C PHE A 46 -0.28 -5.20 -2.51
N GLY A 47 -0.27 -5.28 -1.18
CA GLY A 47 -0.21 -4.11 -0.31
C GLY A 47 1.10 -3.37 -0.38
N LEU A 48 2.24 -4.08 -0.45
CA LEU A 48 3.56 -3.46 -0.63
C LEU A 48 3.66 -2.78 -2.00
N ILE A 49 3.30 -3.48 -3.09
CA ILE A 49 3.26 -2.89 -4.44
C ILE A 49 2.28 -1.71 -4.47
N GLY A 50 1.13 -1.85 -3.82
CA GLY A 50 0.11 -0.82 -3.67
C GLY A 50 0.62 0.43 -2.96
N ALA A 51 1.47 0.30 -1.94
CA ALA A 51 2.09 1.45 -1.27
C ALA A 51 2.96 2.28 -2.21
N PHE A 52 3.76 1.62 -3.08
CA PHE A 52 4.55 2.33 -4.09
C PHE A 52 3.66 3.01 -5.14
N VAL A 53 2.67 2.29 -5.67
CA VAL A 53 1.74 2.82 -6.69
C VAL A 53 0.92 3.98 -6.14
N GLY A 54 0.35 3.82 -4.95
CA GLY A 54 -0.44 4.83 -4.26
C GLY A 54 0.36 6.08 -3.91
N GLY A 55 1.60 5.90 -3.45
CA GLY A 55 2.53 7.01 -3.22
C GLY A 55 2.80 7.80 -4.50
N LYS A 56 3.03 7.11 -5.63
CA LYS A 56 3.27 7.78 -6.91
C LYS A 56 2.04 8.51 -7.45
N LEU A 57 0.86 7.91 -7.28
CA LEU A 57 -0.41 8.55 -7.65
C LEU A 57 -0.68 9.80 -6.81
N ALA A 58 -0.40 9.75 -5.51
CA ALA A 58 -0.57 10.90 -4.63
C ALA A 58 0.42 12.03 -4.97
N GLU A 59 1.66 11.68 -5.33
CA GLU A 59 2.66 12.64 -5.82
C GLU A 59 2.17 13.37 -7.09
N TRP A 60 1.60 12.64 -8.05
CA TRP A 60 1.02 13.24 -9.26
C TRP A 60 -0.21 14.11 -8.99
N ALA A 61 -0.97 13.78 -7.96
CA ALA A 61 -2.13 14.54 -7.53
C ALA A 61 -1.79 15.72 -6.60
N ASP A 62 -0.50 15.97 -6.32
CA ASP A 62 -0.02 16.95 -5.35
C ASP A 62 -0.64 16.77 -3.95
N VAL A 63 -0.94 15.52 -3.58
CA VAL A 63 -1.51 15.15 -2.29
C VAL A 63 -0.39 14.69 -1.36
N PRO A 64 -0.15 15.40 -0.23
CA PRO A 64 0.92 15.03 0.68
C PRO A 64 0.56 13.76 1.47
N VAL A 65 1.38 12.72 1.28
CA VAL A 65 1.29 11.44 2.00
C VAL A 65 2.37 11.40 3.08
N TYR A 66 1.93 11.41 4.34
CA TYR A 66 2.81 11.35 5.50
C TYR A 66 2.09 10.73 6.71
N GLY A 67 2.86 10.17 7.62
CA GLY A 67 2.33 9.46 8.78
C GLY A 67 1.59 8.17 8.41
N PHE A 68 1.18 7.44 9.44
CA PHE A 68 0.62 6.10 9.28
C PHE A 68 -0.67 6.09 8.43
N PHE A 69 -1.65 6.92 8.78
CA PHE A 69 -2.98 6.88 8.16
C PHE A 69 -2.99 7.27 6.68
N ARG A 70 -2.28 8.34 6.29
CA ARG A 70 -2.24 8.75 4.88
C ARG A 70 -1.49 7.74 4.03
N THR A 71 -0.40 7.16 4.57
CA THR A 71 0.33 6.09 3.90
C THR A 71 -0.54 4.85 3.72
N LEU A 72 -1.32 4.49 4.74
CA LEU A 72 -2.25 3.37 4.66
C LEU A 72 -3.33 3.62 3.60
N ILE A 73 -3.94 4.81 3.57
CA ILE A 73 -4.96 5.16 2.56
C ILE A 73 -4.36 5.09 1.15
N ALA A 74 -3.18 5.70 0.94
CA ALA A 74 -2.49 5.65 -0.34
C ALA A 74 -2.20 4.20 -0.75
N ALA A 75 -1.69 3.37 0.17
CA ALA A 75 -1.43 1.96 -0.07
C ALA A 75 -2.69 1.16 -0.42
N VAL A 76 -3.82 1.42 0.25
CA VAL A 76 -5.12 0.80 -0.08
C VAL A 76 -5.54 1.15 -1.50
N VAL A 77 -5.52 2.44 -1.85
CA VAL A 77 -5.89 2.92 -3.21
C VAL A 77 -5.01 2.28 -4.27
N GLY A 78 -3.69 2.27 -4.06
CA GLY A 78 -2.75 1.63 -4.97
C GLY A 78 -2.97 0.12 -5.07
N ALA A 79 -3.20 -0.57 -3.96
CA ALA A 79 -3.44 -2.02 -3.94
C ALA A 79 -4.73 -2.40 -4.69
N ILE A 80 -5.81 -1.62 -4.56
CA ILE A 80 -7.05 -1.80 -5.32
C ILE A 80 -6.77 -1.72 -6.83
N ILE A 81 -6.00 -0.71 -7.25
CA ILE A 81 -5.64 -0.52 -8.66
C ILE A 81 -4.80 -1.71 -9.17
N VAL A 82 -3.80 -2.12 -8.41
CA VAL A 82 -2.93 -3.25 -8.78
C VAL A 82 -3.73 -4.55 -8.89
N LEU A 83 -4.58 -4.86 -7.90
CA LEU A 83 -5.45 -6.04 -7.94
C LEU A 83 -6.43 -6.00 -9.11
N TRP A 84 -7.00 -4.83 -9.40
CA TRP A 84 -7.91 -4.65 -10.53
C TRP A 84 -7.21 -4.94 -11.87
N VAL A 85 -6.00 -4.39 -12.08
CA VAL A 85 -5.19 -4.67 -13.29
C VAL A 85 -4.80 -6.14 -13.35
N TRP A 86 -4.32 -6.71 -12.24
CA TRP A 86 -3.93 -8.11 -12.18
C TRP A 86 -5.08 -9.06 -12.54
N ARG A 87 -6.29 -8.79 -12.05
CA ARG A 87 -7.49 -9.56 -12.41
C ARG A 87 -7.82 -9.45 -13.89
N ARG A 88 -7.70 -8.27 -14.49
CA ARG A 88 -7.93 -8.08 -15.93
C ARG A 88 -6.94 -8.86 -16.80
N ILE A 89 -5.71 -9.02 -16.34
CA ILE A 89 -4.69 -9.80 -17.05
C ILE A 89 -4.94 -11.30 -16.88
N ARG A 90 -5.29 -11.75 -15.67
CA ARG A 90 -5.52 -13.17 -15.37
C ARG A 90 -6.88 -13.70 -15.84
N ALA A 91 -7.88 -12.84 -16.03
CA ALA A 91 -9.19 -13.22 -16.55
C ALA A 91 -9.20 -13.45 -18.09
N ARG A 92 -8.03 -13.45 -18.73
CA ARG A 92 -7.82 -13.96 -20.09
C ARG A 92 -7.14 -15.31 -20.01
#